data_AF-A0A5K1BBG8-F1
#
_entry.id   AF-A0A5K1BBG8-F1
#
_cell.length_a   1.000
_cell.length_b   1.000
_cell.length_c   1.000
_cell.angle_alpha   90.00
_cell.angle_beta   90.00
_cell.angle_gamma   90.00
#
_symmetry.space_group_name_H-M   'P 1'
#
loop_
_entity.id
_entity.type
_entity.pdbx_description
1 polymer ?
#
loop_
_entity_poly.entity_id
_entity_poly.type
_entity_poly.pdbx_seq_one_letter_code
_entity_poly.pdbx_strand_id
1 'polypeptide(L)'
;MSNGKILPMTTSRGNRTMITRAMAGIHKPNPKYANVHITYSSIPKEPKRLQQALNHDGWRATMEEEMTALRSNNTWNLIPREPHMNVVGSKWVFKSKLKPDASLDWLKACLVARAFTQVEGIDYQETFSP
;
A
#
# COMPACT_ATOMS: atom_id res chain seq x y z
N MET A 1 -49.94 25.44 41.88
CA MET A 1 -49.46 25.54 43.28
C MET A 1 -48.55 24.34 43.53
N SER A 2 -47.27 24.48 43.21
CA SER A 2 -46.10 24.45 44.13
C SER A 2 -46.05 23.18 45.02
N ASN A 3 -44.95 22.43 45.13
CA ASN A 3 -43.62 22.89 45.52
C ASN A 3 -42.51 21.96 45.01
N GLY A 4 -41.51 22.53 44.34
CA GLY A 4 -40.24 21.87 44.08
C GLY A 4 -39.40 21.80 45.34
N LYS A 5 -38.91 20.60 45.69
CA LYS A 5 -37.90 20.42 46.74
C LYS A 5 -36.52 20.69 46.13
N ILE A 6 -35.90 21.79 46.54
CA ILE A 6 -34.51 22.12 46.22
C ILE A 6 -33.62 21.39 47.22
N LEU A 7 -32.74 20.51 46.74
CA LEU A 7 -31.66 19.94 47.56
C LEU A 7 -30.49 20.94 47.59
N PRO A 8 -29.84 21.16 48.74
CA PRO A 8 -28.70 22.06 48.82
C PRO A 8 -27.48 21.44 48.11
N MET A 9 -26.91 22.16 47.14
CA MET A 9 -25.59 21.85 46.60
C MET A 9 -24.52 22.20 47.64
N THR A 10 -24.05 21.20 48.38
CA THR A 10 -22.83 21.34 49.18
C THR A 10 -21.61 21.24 48.25
N THR A 11 -21.05 22.38 47.86
CA THR A 11 -19.74 22.43 47.19
C THR A 11 -18.64 22.22 48.22
N SER A 12 -18.23 20.96 48.46
CA SER A 12 -16.97 20.66 49.13
C SER A 12 -15.81 21.07 48.21
N ARG A 13 -15.10 22.15 48.56
CA ARG A 13 -13.83 22.54 47.93
C ARG A 13 -12.71 21.64 48.46
N GLY A 14 -12.71 20.38 48.04
CA GLY A 14 -11.52 19.54 48.13
C GLY A 14 -10.53 19.96 47.05
N ASN A 15 -9.26 20.16 47.42
CA ASN A 15 -8.16 20.44 46.49
C ASN A 15 -8.08 19.33 45.42
N ARG A 16 -8.70 19.54 44.27
CA ARG A 16 -8.58 18.65 43.12
C ARG A 16 -7.22 18.91 42.48
N THR A 17 -6.22 18.11 42.84
CA THR A 17 -5.00 18.02 42.03
C THR A 17 -5.38 17.45 40.68
N MET A 18 -4.99 18.14 39.61
CA MET A 18 -5.23 17.66 38.24
C MET A 18 -4.32 16.45 37.99
N ILE A 19 -4.88 15.25 38.06
CA ILE A 19 -4.17 14.01 37.71
C ILE A 19 -4.36 13.78 36.20
N THR A 20 -3.26 13.74 35.45
CA THR A 20 -3.32 13.42 34.03
C THR A 20 -3.58 11.92 33.83
N ARG A 21 -4.13 11.53 32.67
CA ARG A 21 -4.38 10.11 32.34
C ARG A 21 -3.12 9.24 32.46
N ALA A 22 -1.96 9.79 32.12
CA ALA A 22 -0.68 9.12 32.25
C ALA A 22 -0.32 8.83 33.71
N MET A 23 -0.53 9.79 34.62
CA MET A 23 -0.27 9.64 36.06
C MET A 23 -1.20 8.62 36.73
N ALA A 24 -2.39 8.39 36.17
CA ALA A 24 -3.32 7.35 36.61
C ALA A 24 -3.06 5.98 35.95
N GLY A 25 -2.00 5.82 35.16
CA GLY A 25 -1.70 4.58 34.43
C GLY A 25 -2.68 4.24 33.30
N ILE A 26 -3.56 5.17 32.92
CA ILE A 26 -4.59 4.94 31.90
C ILE A 26 -3.97 5.16 30.52
N HIS A 27 -3.47 4.07 29.93
CA HIS A 27 -3.03 4.04 28.55
C HIS A 27 -4.17 3.58 27.64
N LYS A 28 -4.73 4.51 26.85
CA LYS A 28 -5.73 4.22 25.81
C LYS A 28 -5.07 4.44 24.44
N PRO A 29 -4.41 3.42 23.87
CA PRO A 29 -3.82 3.57 22.56
C PRO A 29 -4.94 3.88 21.56
N ASN A 30 -4.67 4.76 20.61
CA ASN A 30 -5.61 5.06 19.55
C ASN A 30 -5.88 3.75 18.79
N PRO A 31 -7.14 3.25 18.74
CA PRO A 31 -7.47 1.98 18.09
C PRO A 31 -6.99 1.92 16.63
N LYS A 32 -6.91 3.07 15.96
CA LYS A 32 -6.37 3.19 14.59
C LYS A 32 -4.91 2.75 14.47
N TYR A 33 -4.10 2.92 15.52
CA TYR A 33 -2.66 2.65 15.50
C TYR A 33 -2.24 1.45 16.36
N ALA A 34 -3.14 0.95 17.22
CA ALA A 34 -2.82 -0.10 18.19
C ALA A 34 -2.42 -1.45 17.56
N ASN A 35 -3.01 -1.80 16.41
CA ASN A 35 -2.82 -3.13 15.78
C ASN A 35 -1.95 -3.11 14.52
N VAL A 36 -1.40 -1.96 14.14
CA VAL A 36 -0.72 -1.75 12.84
C VAL A 36 0.54 -2.61 12.73
N HIS A 37 1.25 -2.87 13.84
CA HIS A 37 2.44 -3.72 13.82
C HIS A 37 2.13 -5.20 13.53
N ILE A 38 0.98 -5.70 13.98
CA ILE A 38 0.58 -7.10 13.76
C ILE A 38 0.20 -7.30 12.29
N THR A 39 -0.55 -6.35 11.71
CA THR A 39 -1.00 -6.44 10.31
C THR A 39 0.15 -6.35 9.31
N TYR A 40 1.15 -5.51 9.56
CA TYR A 40 2.37 -5.42 8.72
C TYR A 40 3.16 -6.73 8.66
N SER A 41 3.11 -7.53 9.71
CA SER A 41 3.84 -8.81 9.80
C SER A 41 3.24 -9.88 8.89
N SER A 42 1.92 -9.84 8.67
CA SER A 42 1.18 -10.78 7.82
C SER A 42 1.15 -10.40 6.33
N ILE A 43 1.59 -9.19 5.97
CA ILE A 43 1.57 -8.71 4.58
C ILE A 43 2.81 -9.26 3.85
N PRO A 44 2.65 -9.89 2.67
CA PRO A 44 3.77 -10.30 1.84
C PRO A 44 4.70 -9.11 1.57
N LYS A 45 5.97 -9.29 1.93
CA LYS A 45 7.00 -8.27 1.69
C LYS A 45 7.17 -8.08 0.18
N GLU A 46 7.27 -6.81 -0.24
CA GLU A 46 7.52 -6.46 -1.63
C GLU A 46 8.85 -7.07 -2.11
N PRO A 47 8.82 -7.94 -3.15
CA PRO A 47 10.00 -8.57 -3.70
C PRO A 47 10.97 -7.53 -4.27
N LYS A 48 12.26 -7.70 -4.01
CA LYS A 48 13.31 -6.87 -4.63
C LYS A 48 13.89 -7.50 -5.89
N ARG A 49 13.68 -8.81 -6.04
CA ARG A 49 14.20 -9.63 -7.13
C ARG A 49 13.07 -10.47 -7.71
N LEU A 50 13.15 -10.75 -9.01
CA LEU A 50 12.18 -11.58 -9.72
C LEU A 50 12.00 -12.95 -9.06
N GLN A 51 13.11 -13.63 -8.71
CA GLN A 51 13.06 -14.94 -8.06
C GLN A 51 12.27 -14.95 -6.75
N GLN A 52 12.33 -13.86 -5.96
CA GLN A 52 11.55 -13.75 -4.72
C GLN A 52 10.05 -13.67 -5.00
N ALA A 53 9.66 -12.97 -6.07
CA ALA A 53 8.27 -12.87 -6.51
C ALA A 53 7.77 -14.22 -7.03
N LEU A 54 8.56 -14.93 -7.83
CA LEU A 54 8.18 -16.23 -8.39
C LEU A 54 8.01 -17.33 -7.34
N ASN A 55 8.74 -17.23 -6.22
CA ASN A 55 8.64 -18.17 -5.10
C ASN A 55 7.43 -17.91 -4.19
N HIS A 56 6.64 -16.87 -4.44
CA HIS A 56 5.44 -16.56 -3.66
C HIS A 56 4.21 -16.61 -4.58
N ASP A 57 3.29 -17.53 -4.29
CA ASP A 57 2.16 -17.83 -5.19
C ASP A 57 1.32 -16.61 -5.54
N GLY A 58 1.03 -15.74 -4.56
CA GLY A 58 0.27 -14.52 -4.81
C GLY A 58 0.99 -13.51 -5.73
N TRP A 59 2.32 -13.45 -5.69
CA TRP A 59 3.08 -12.55 -6.55
C TRP A 59 3.18 -13.14 -7.95
N ARG A 60 3.45 -14.46 -8.06
CA ARG A 60 3.47 -15.19 -9.32
C ARG A 60 2.14 -15.07 -10.07
N ALA A 61 1.01 -15.26 -9.39
CA ALA A 61 -0.32 -15.13 -9.99
C ALA A 61 -0.54 -13.72 -10.60
N THR A 62 -0.21 -12.66 -9.86
CA THR A 62 -0.37 -11.28 -10.37
C THR A 62 0.55 -10.95 -11.53
N MET A 63 1.74 -11.58 -11.59
CA MET A 63 2.64 -11.44 -12.73
C MET A 63 2.10 -12.13 -13.98
N GLU A 64 1.50 -13.32 -13.82
CA GLU A 64 0.87 -14.05 -14.91
C GLU A 64 -0.36 -13.30 -15.45
N GLU A 65 -1.15 -12.69 -14.57
CA GLU A 65 -2.28 -11.84 -14.93
C GLU A 65 -1.83 -10.63 -15.77
N GLU A 66 -0.82 -9.90 -15.31
CA GLU A 66 -0.23 -8.78 -16.06
C GLU A 66 0.31 -9.23 -17.43
N MET A 67 1.05 -10.34 -17.48
CA MET A 67 1.56 -10.87 -18.74
C MET A 67 0.43 -11.28 -19.70
N THR A 68 -0.66 -11.80 -19.17
CA THR A 68 -1.84 -12.16 -19.96
C THR A 68 -2.54 -10.91 -20.49
N ALA A 69 -2.72 -9.88 -19.65
CA ALA A 69 -3.29 -8.60 -20.05
C ALA A 69 -2.46 -7.91 -21.15
N LEU A 70 -1.13 -7.90 -21.02
CA LEU A 70 -0.24 -7.35 -22.04
C LEU A 70 -0.37 -8.08 -23.39
N ARG A 71 -0.53 -9.41 -23.36
CA ARG A 71 -0.76 -10.21 -24.58
C ARG A 71 -2.15 -9.93 -25.17
N SER A 72 -3.20 -9.87 -24.35
CA SER A 72 -4.56 -9.64 -24.83
C SER A 72 -4.75 -8.26 -25.45
N ASN A 73 -3.99 -7.27 -24.99
CA ASN A 73 -4.07 -5.91 -25.51
C ASN A 73 -3.53 -5.79 -26.94
N ASN A 74 -2.82 -6.80 -27.47
CA ASN A 74 -2.22 -6.79 -28.82
C ASN A 74 -1.39 -5.52 -29.12
N THR A 75 -0.85 -4.88 -28.09
CA THR A 75 -0.07 -3.64 -28.19
C THR A 75 1.42 -3.88 -28.43
N TRP A 76 1.86 -5.14 -28.48
CA TRP A 76 3.26 -5.51 -28.62
C TRP A 76 3.42 -6.65 -29.63
N ASN A 77 4.38 -6.51 -30.54
CA ASN A 77 4.82 -7.58 -31.43
C ASN A 77 6.22 -8.04 -31.01
N LEU A 78 6.40 -9.36 -30.89
CA LEU A 78 7.71 -9.92 -30.63
C LEU A 78 8.52 -9.92 -31.93
N ILE A 79 9.52 -9.04 -32.02
CA ILE A 79 10.42 -8.95 -33.17
C ILE A 79 11.80 -9.53 -32.82
N PRO A 80 12.52 -10.16 -33.79
CA PRO A 80 13.92 -10.50 -33.62
C PRO A 80 14.76 -9.25 -33.33
N ARG A 81 15.76 -9.40 -32.47
CA ARG A 81 16.68 -8.31 -32.14
C ARG A 81 17.75 -8.19 -33.23
N GLU A 82 17.83 -7.02 -33.87
CA GLU A 82 18.94 -6.67 -34.75
C GLU A 82 20.13 -6.09 -33.97
N PRO A 83 21.39 -6.27 -34.44
CA PRO A 83 22.59 -5.85 -33.71
C PRO A 83 22.67 -4.35 -33.39
N HIS A 84 22.01 -3.51 -34.19
CA HIS A 84 22.05 -2.05 -34.12
C HIS A 84 20.83 -1.44 -33.40
N MET A 85 19.91 -2.27 -32.88
CA MET A 85 18.73 -1.78 -32.17
C MET A 85 19.05 -1.38 -30.72
N ASN A 86 18.55 -0.21 -30.32
CA ASN A 86 18.51 0.20 -28.92
C ASN A 86 17.39 -0.59 -28.21
N VAL A 87 17.75 -1.65 -27.49
CA VAL A 87 16.76 -2.45 -26.75
C VAL A 87 16.49 -1.77 -25.40
N VAL A 88 15.32 -1.17 -25.27
CA VAL A 88 14.84 -0.64 -23.99
C VAL A 88 14.54 -1.81 -23.05
N GLY A 89 15.28 -1.89 -21.94
CA GLY A 89 15.04 -2.90 -20.93
C GLY A 89 13.70 -2.70 -20.21
N SER A 90 13.16 -3.74 -19.59
CA SER A 90 11.97 -3.66 -18.74
C SER A 90 12.29 -4.11 -17.31
N LYS A 91 11.40 -3.78 -16.37
CA LYS A 91 11.51 -4.15 -14.96
C LYS A 91 10.12 -4.36 -14.35
N TRP A 92 10.02 -5.36 -13.47
CA TRP A 92 8.86 -5.56 -12.62
C TRP A 92 8.80 -4.59 -11.43
N VAL A 93 7.63 -4.00 -11.21
CA VAL A 93 7.30 -3.16 -10.05
C VAL A 93 6.25 -3.89 -9.22
N PHE A 94 6.54 -4.11 -7.94
CA PHE A 94 5.66 -4.81 -7.00
C PHE A 94 5.13 -3.84 -5.95
N LYS A 95 3.84 -3.93 -5.64
CA LYS A 95 3.21 -3.12 -4.59
C LYS A 95 2.12 -3.89 -3.86
N SER A 96 2.21 -3.96 -2.54
CA SER A 96 1.10 -4.47 -1.71
C SER A 96 0.10 -3.34 -1.49
N LYS A 97 -1.18 -3.56 -1.86
CA LYS A 97 -2.26 -2.60 -1.64
C LYS A 97 -3.01 -2.99 -0.37
N LEU A 98 -3.21 -2.00 0.51
CA LEU A 98 -3.81 -2.21 1.82
C LEU A 98 -5.17 -1.54 1.91
N LYS A 99 -6.07 -2.15 2.67
CA LYS A 99 -7.36 -1.59 3.05
C LYS A 99 -7.20 -0.51 4.15
N PRO A 100 -8.23 0.30 4.44
CA PRO A 100 -8.18 1.29 5.52
C PRO A 100 -7.91 0.71 6.92
N ASP A 101 -8.21 -0.58 7.12
CA ASP A 101 -7.91 -1.34 8.34
C ASP A 101 -6.47 -1.91 8.37
N ALA A 102 -5.64 -1.51 7.40
CA ALA A 102 -4.28 -1.99 7.17
C ALA A 102 -4.15 -3.50 6.88
N SER A 103 -5.24 -4.19 6.53
CA SER A 103 -5.18 -5.55 5.98
C SER A 103 -4.81 -5.55 4.50
N LEU A 104 -4.30 -6.67 3.99
CA LEU A 104 -3.99 -6.83 2.58
C LEU A 104 -5.28 -6.78 1.76
N ASP A 105 -5.35 -5.85 0.80
CA ASP A 105 -6.42 -5.79 -0.18
C ASP A 105 -6.08 -6.66 -1.39
N TRP A 106 -4.96 -6.36 -2.05
CA TRP A 106 -4.46 -7.14 -3.19
C TRP A 106 -2.98 -6.86 -3.44
N LEU A 107 -2.36 -7.70 -4.27
CA LEU A 107 -0.97 -7.56 -4.71
C LEU A 107 -0.94 -7.01 -6.13
N LYS A 108 -0.14 -5.99 -6.39
CA LYS A 108 0.01 -5.38 -7.71
C LYS A 108 1.40 -5.68 -8.27
N ALA A 109 1.47 -6.32 -9.43
CA ALA A 109 2.69 -6.49 -10.20
C ALA A 109 2.52 -5.82 -11.57
N CYS A 110 3.46 -4.95 -11.97
CA CYS A 110 3.43 -4.28 -13.27
C CYS A 110 4.77 -4.41 -13.98
N LEU A 111 4.74 -4.64 -15.30
CA LEU A 111 5.93 -4.63 -16.12
C LEU A 111 6.10 -3.25 -16.75
N VAL A 112 7.21 -2.57 -16.44
CA VAL A 112 7.44 -1.18 -16.87
C VAL A 112 8.74 -1.09 -17.66
N ALA A 113 8.72 -0.30 -18.74
CA ALA A 113 9.91 0.02 -19.51
C ALA A 113 10.89 0.88 -18.68
N ARG A 114 12.20 0.65 -18.84
CA ARG A 114 13.26 1.44 -18.22
C ARG A 114 13.47 2.71 -19.03
N ALA A 115 12.54 3.66 -18.88
CA ALA A 115 12.42 4.85 -19.72
C ALA A 115 13.69 5.73 -19.82
N PHE A 116 14.63 5.61 -18.89
CA PHE A 116 15.90 6.37 -18.95
C PHE A 116 16.82 5.95 -20.11
N THR A 117 16.57 4.81 -20.78
CA THR A 117 17.28 4.40 -22.00
C THR A 117 16.52 4.74 -23.28
N GLN A 118 15.37 5.42 -23.18
CA GLN A 118 14.57 5.83 -24.34
C GLN A 118 15.17 7.10 -24.97
N VAL A 119 15.18 7.15 -26.30
CA VAL A 119 15.62 8.32 -27.07
C VAL A 119 14.41 9.01 -27.71
N GLU A 120 14.24 10.31 -27.43
CA GLU A 120 13.16 11.14 -27.98
C GLU A 120 13.13 11.08 -29.51
N GLY A 121 11.93 10.93 -30.09
CA GLY A 121 11.74 10.80 -31.54
C GLY A 121 12.05 9.42 -32.13
N ILE A 122 12.72 8.52 -31.37
CA ILE A 122 12.99 7.14 -31.76
C ILE A 122 12.08 6.17 -30.99
N ASP A 123 12.12 6.23 -29.65
CA ASP A 123 11.45 5.25 -28.77
C ASP A 123 10.10 5.74 -28.21
N TYR A 124 9.72 7.01 -28.47
CA TYR A 124 8.53 7.66 -27.89
C TYR A 124 7.29 7.65 -28.81
N GLN A 125 7.40 7.11 -30.03
CA GLN A 125 6.34 7.24 -31.04
C GLN A 125 5.08 6.40 -30.73
N GLU A 126 5.21 5.36 -29.89
CA GLU A 126 4.10 4.53 -29.44
C GLU A 126 3.96 4.61 -27.92
N THR A 127 3.29 5.66 -27.43
CA THR A 127 3.02 5.83 -26.00
C THR A 127 1.65 5.26 -25.66
N PHE A 128 1.61 4.21 -24.83
CA PHE A 128 0.38 3.75 -24.20
C PHE A 128 0.28 4.31 -22.78
N SER A 129 -0.78 5.07 -22.51
CA SER A 129 -1.17 5.48 -21.15
C SER A 129 -2.22 4.50 -20.64
N PRO A 130 -1.92 3.64 -19.65
CA PRO A 130 -2.87 2.70 -19.07
C PRO A 130 -3.89 3.37 -18.13
#